data_AF-A0A1F7RMT0-F1
#
_entry.id   AF-A0A1F7RMT0-F1
#
_cell.length_a   1.000
_cell.length_b   1.000
_cell.length_c   1.000
_cell.angle_alpha   90.00
_cell.angle_beta   90.00
_cell.angle_gamma   90.00
#
_symmetry.space_group_name_H-M   'P 1'
#
loop_
_entity.id
_entity.type
_entity.pdbx_description
1 polymer ?
#
loop_
_entity_poly.entity_id
_entity_poly.type
_entity_poly.pdbx_seq_one_letter_code
_entity_poly.pdbx_strand_id
1 'polypeptide(L)'
;MGRRFKLIFDGKWFLSAKGKSPQDSWARPVIETLDEGGLEYLNTLRLWFDKFPLNQKRKKDLKNKIQSFKIDEHLGAVNELSWYAFMTLFNWDVDPISERGKHPDFYIKKPSKFYCEVTTLNISASDKSAPCSRIGGLINHEQPINRILRKVLDEKFSQLNYGFIRKKPSIMVVLDYSTDSIGTQRCHAFAKSLLKNLNLLPVSLSALLYVEKYVDKGKIKINSQKSSVYHNPNAKFKLPLSAFKMLPQFSCSLLERLPKNPKRIEYELK
;
A
#
# COMPACT_ATOMS: atom_id res chain seq x y z
N MET A 1 21.19 -26.64 11.36
CA MET A 1 20.07 -27.28 10.62
C MET A 1 19.24 -26.19 9.93
N GLY A 2 19.50 -25.94 8.64
CA GLY A 2 18.81 -24.90 7.87
C GLY A 2 17.37 -25.29 7.55
N ARG A 3 16.40 -24.50 8.02
CA ARG A 3 15.00 -24.65 7.60
C ARG A 3 14.92 -24.35 6.10
N ARG A 4 14.81 -25.40 5.28
CA ARG A 4 14.39 -25.28 3.87
C ARG A 4 12.96 -24.73 3.86
N PHE A 5 12.82 -23.41 3.73
CA PHE A 5 11.54 -22.83 3.37
C PHE A 5 11.16 -23.41 2.00
N LYS A 6 10.14 -24.26 1.97
CA LYS A 6 9.54 -24.75 0.73
C LYS A 6 9.15 -23.53 -0.09
N LEU A 7 9.81 -23.35 -1.24
CA LEU A 7 9.58 -22.29 -2.23
C LEU A 7 8.09 -21.90 -2.25
N ILE A 8 7.80 -20.60 -2.09
CA ILE A 8 6.40 -20.12 -2.13
C ILE A 8 5.79 -20.39 -3.50
N PHE A 9 6.59 -20.42 -4.57
CA PHE A 9 6.18 -20.83 -5.91
C PHE A 9 6.95 -22.09 -6.26
N ASP A 10 6.31 -23.25 -6.13
CA ASP A 10 6.88 -24.56 -6.43
C ASP A 10 6.47 -25.02 -7.85
N GLY A 11 7.00 -26.17 -8.29
CA GLY A 11 6.68 -26.71 -9.62
C GLY A 11 5.19 -26.93 -9.86
N LYS A 12 4.40 -27.24 -8.82
CA LYS A 12 2.95 -27.41 -8.96
C LYS A 12 2.27 -26.07 -9.26
N TRP A 13 2.70 -25.00 -8.58
CA TRP A 13 2.22 -23.65 -8.87
C TRP A 13 2.58 -23.24 -10.29
N PHE A 14 3.82 -23.45 -10.74
CA PHE A 14 4.24 -23.13 -12.11
C PHE A 14 3.44 -23.90 -13.18
N LEU A 15 3.21 -25.20 -12.98
CA LEU A 15 2.39 -26.01 -13.90
C LEU A 15 0.95 -25.48 -13.96
N SER A 16 0.40 -25.08 -12.82
CA SER A 16 -0.94 -24.50 -12.75
C SER A 16 -1.01 -23.13 -13.43
N ALA A 17 0.02 -22.30 -13.23
CA ALA A 17 0.09 -20.97 -13.81
C ALA A 17 0.31 -21.01 -15.34
N LYS A 18 1.08 -21.97 -15.86
CA LYS A 18 1.28 -22.17 -17.30
C LYS A 18 0.06 -22.77 -18.02
N GLY A 19 -0.61 -23.73 -17.39
CA GLY A 19 -1.65 -24.52 -18.06
C GLY A 19 -3.09 -24.19 -17.69
N LYS A 20 -3.34 -23.46 -16.60
CA LYS A 20 -4.67 -23.31 -16.00
C LYS A 20 -4.97 -21.92 -15.42
N SER A 21 -4.11 -20.92 -15.63
CA SER A 21 -4.39 -19.57 -15.13
C SER A 21 -5.60 -18.98 -15.85
N PRO A 22 -6.62 -18.47 -15.13
CA PRO A 22 -7.69 -17.69 -15.73
C PRO A 22 -7.16 -16.52 -16.58
N GLN A 23 -7.90 -16.11 -17.61
CA GLN A 23 -7.46 -15.02 -18.51
C GLN A 23 -7.21 -13.70 -17.78
N ASP A 24 -7.95 -13.45 -16.70
CA ASP A 24 -7.87 -12.28 -15.84
C ASP A 24 -6.89 -12.45 -14.66
N SER A 25 -6.09 -13.53 -14.62
CA SER A 25 -5.15 -13.76 -13.53
C SER A 25 -3.89 -12.91 -13.66
N TRP A 26 -3.42 -12.35 -12.54
CA TRP A 26 -2.11 -11.68 -12.45
C TRP A 26 -0.94 -12.62 -12.80
N ALA A 27 -1.11 -13.93 -12.60
CA ALA A 27 -0.05 -14.91 -12.82
C ALA A 27 0.31 -15.04 -14.30
N ARG A 28 -0.66 -14.81 -15.20
CA ARG A 28 -0.45 -14.93 -16.64
C ARG A 28 0.63 -13.99 -17.18
N PRO A 29 0.54 -12.65 -17.02
CA PRO A 29 1.59 -11.75 -17.49
C PRO A 29 2.95 -11.99 -16.81
N VAL A 30 2.96 -12.49 -15.57
CA VAL A 30 4.19 -12.88 -14.87
C VAL A 30 4.83 -14.13 -15.50
N ILE A 31 4.02 -15.11 -15.91
CA ILE A 31 4.50 -16.33 -16.57
C ILE A 31 4.98 -16.02 -18.01
N GLU A 32 4.25 -15.18 -18.74
CA GLU A 32 4.59 -14.75 -20.10
C GLU A 32 5.91 -13.97 -20.16
N THR A 33 6.28 -13.28 -19.07
CA THR A 33 7.53 -12.50 -18.96
C THR A 33 8.57 -13.13 -18.04
N LEU A 34 8.54 -14.46 -17.85
CA LEU A 34 9.45 -15.16 -16.92
C LEU A 34 10.92 -14.88 -17.18
N ASP A 35 11.35 -14.87 -18.44
CA ASP A 35 12.75 -14.65 -18.83
C ASP A 35 13.16 -13.16 -18.73
N GLU A 36 12.22 -12.28 -18.40
CA GLU A 36 12.41 -10.84 -18.20
C GLU A 36 12.11 -10.46 -16.73
N GLY A 37 11.03 -9.69 -16.49
CA GLY A 37 10.65 -9.20 -15.17
C GLY A 37 9.85 -10.18 -14.32
N GLY A 38 9.26 -11.22 -14.92
CA GLY A 38 8.39 -12.16 -14.23
C GLY A 38 9.13 -12.95 -13.14
N LEU A 39 10.33 -13.45 -13.43
CA LEU A 39 11.14 -14.15 -12.44
C LEU A 39 11.58 -13.23 -11.29
N GLU A 40 11.96 -11.99 -11.59
CA GLU A 40 12.36 -11.00 -10.59
C GLU A 40 11.21 -10.66 -9.63
N TYR A 41 9.98 -10.52 -10.16
CA TYR A 41 8.78 -10.32 -9.35
C TYR A 41 8.56 -11.49 -8.37
N LEU A 42 8.61 -12.72 -8.87
CA LEU A 42 8.42 -13.91 -8.03
C LEU A 42 9.54 -14.05 -6.97
N ASN A 43 10.77 -13.69 -7.30
CA ASN A 43 11.91 -13.71 -6.36
C ASN A 43 11.77 -12.63 -5.28
N THR A 44 11.32 -11.43 -5.64
CA THR A 44 11.03 -10.35 -4.68
C THR A 44 10.00 -10.81 -3.65
N LEU A 45 8.90 -11.43 -4.11
CA LEU A 45 7.86 -11.94 -3.21
C LEU A 45 8.36 -13.06 -2.31
N ARG A 46 9.22 -13.96 -2.81
CA ARG A 46 9.88 -15.01 -2.01
C ARG A 46 10.68 -14.38 -0.87
N LEU A 47 11.54 -13.43 -1.19
CA LEU A 47 12.40 -12.79 -0.21
C LEU A 47 11.59 -12.08 0.88
N TRP A 48 10.56 -11.31 0.51
CA TRP A 48 9.73 -10.61 1.48
C TRP A 48 8.94 -11.57 2.36
N PHE A 49 8.35 -12.62 1.77
CA PHE A 49 7.66 -13.65 2.52
C PHE A 49 8.56 -14.36 3.54
N ASP A 50 9.81 -14.62 3.17
CA ASP A 50 10.77 -15.28 4.05
C ASP A 50 11.12 -14.39 5.26
N LYS A 51 11.29 -13.08 5.04
CA LYS A 51 11.55 -12.08 6.08
C LYS A 51 10.32 -11.72 6.93
N PHE A 52 9.10 -11.96 6.44
CA PHE A 52 7.87 -11.54 7.13
C PHE A 52 7.66 -12.33 8.45
N PRO A 53 7.51 -11.65 9.61
CA PRO A 53 7.61 -12.27 10.93
C PRO A 53 6.27 -12.84 11.40
N LEU A 54 5.80 -13.91 10.75
CA LEU A 54 4.58 -14.64 11.12
C LEU A 54 4.85 -16.03 11.70
N ASN A 55 3.92 -16.50 12.53
CA ASN A 55 3.86 -17.91 12.94
C ASN A 55 3.53 -18.85 11.76
N GLN A 56 3.77 -20.15 11.92
CA GLN A 56 3.64 -21.14 10.83
C GLN A 56 2.24 -21.19 10.20
N LYS A 57 1.18 -21.11 11.01
CA LYS A 57 -0.21 -21.15 10.54
C LYS A 57 -0.52 -19.95 9.64
N ARG A 58 -0.14 -18.74 10.06
CA ARG A 58 -0.36 -17.52 9.29
C ARG A 58 0.56 -17.41 8.09
N LYS A 59 1.78 -17.94 8.19
CA LYS A 59 2.69 -18.05 7.05
C LYS A 59 2.09 -18.93 5.95
N LYS A 60 1.34 -19.99 6.30
CA LYS A 60 0.56 -20.79 5.33
C LYS A 60 -0.58 -19.99 4.71
N ASP A 61 -1.38 -19.27 5.51
CA ASP A 61 -2.48 -18.44 5.00
C ASP A 61 -1.97 -17.37 4.02
N LEU A 62 -0.91 -16.66 4.39
CA LEU A 62 -0.27 -15.65 3.55
C LEU A 62 0.30 -16.27 2.27
N LYS A 63 0.95 -17.44 2.36
CA LYS A 63 1.43 -18.17 1.17
C LYS A 63 0.27 -18.47 0.21
N ASN A 64 -0.86 -18.96 0.72
CA ASN A 64 -2.02 -19.27 -0.12
C ASN A 64 -2.56 -18.03 -0.83
N LYS A 65 -2.64 -16.88 -0.13
CA LYS A 65 -3.05 -15.60 -0.74
C LYS A 65 -2.08 -15.14 -1.82
N ILE A 66 -0.77 -15.21 -1.56
CA ILE A 66 0.27 -14.86 -2.56
C ILE A 66 0.16 -15.76 -3.79
N GLN A 67 -0.10 -17.05 -3.60
CA GLN A 67 -0.23 -18.02 -4.69
C GLN A 67 -1.58 -17.97 -5.42
N SER A 68 -2.59 -17.29 -4.86
CA SER A 68 -3.96 -17.26 -5.40
C SER A 68 -3.99 -16.64 -6.78
N PHE A 69 -4.71 -17.24 -7.72
CA PHE A 69 -4.90 -16.66 -9.05
C PHE A 69 -5.88 -15.48 -9.08
N LYS A 70 -6.64 -15.27 -8.00
CA LYS A 70 -7.55 -14.13 -7.86
C LYS A 70 -6.75 -12.85 -7.57
N ILE A 71 -6.99 -11.81 -8.36
CA ILE A 71 -6.28 -10.53 -8.26
C ILE A 71 -6.39 -9.94 -6.85
N ASP A 72 -7.59 -9.84 -6.28
CA ASP A 72 -7.78 -9.14 -4.99
C ASP A 72 -7.07 -9.83 -3.83
N GLU A 73 -7.09 -11.18 -3.80
CA GLU A 73 -6.40 -11.96 -2.77
C GLU A 73 -4.88 -11.82 -2.89
N HIS A 74 -4.35 -11.90 -4.11
CA HIS A 74 -2.92 -11.73 -4.38
C HIS A 74 -2.46 -10.30 -4.05
N LEU A 75 -3.16 -9.29 -4.57
CA LEU A 75 -2.82 -7.89 -4.35
C LEU A 75 -2.85 -7.54 -2.87
N GLY A 76 -3.87 -7.98 -2.11
CA GLY A 76 -3.92 -7.79 -0.66
C GLY A 76 -2.65 -8.29 0.03
N ALA A 77 -2.24 -9.53 -0.25
CA ALA A 77 -1.03 -10.10 0.33
C ALA A 77 0.26 -9.40 -0.12
N VAL A 78 0.38 -9.06 -1.40
CA VAL A 78 1.55 -8.34 -1.94
C VAL A 78 1.64 -6.93 -1.36
N ASN A 79 0.52 -6.29 -1.07
CA ASN A 79 0.45 -4.98 -0.44
C ASN A 79 0.95 -5.02 1.00
N GLU A 80 0.44 -5.95 1.80
CA GLU A 80 0.93 -6.21 3.16
C GLU A 80 2.45 -6.44 3.16
N LEU A 81 2.94 -7.32 2.27
CA LEU A 81 4.38 -7.60 2.14
C LEU A 81 5.19 -6.38 1.70
N SER A 82 4.72 -5.65 0.69
CA SER A 82 5.44 -4.48 0.16
C SER A 82 5.54 -3.36 1.18
N TRP A 83 4.47 -3.15 1.95
CA TRP A 83 4.47 -2.13 2.99
C TRP A 83 5.39 -2.51 4.14
N TYR A 84 5.40 -3.80 4.53
CA TYR A 84 6.36 -4.30 5.49
C TYR A 84 7.81 -4.13 5.01
N ALA A 85 8.11 -4.52 3.77
CA ALA A 85 9.43 -4.34 3.18
C ALA A 85 9.86 -2.87 3.20
N PHE A 86 8.96 -1.95 2.82
CA PHE A 86 9.21 -0.51 2.92
C PHE A 86 9.53 -0.08 4.34
N MET A 87 8.72 -0.43 5.34
CA MET A 87 8.97 -0.06 6.74
C MET A 87 10.31 -0.63 7.25
N THR A 88 10.67 -1.86 6.87
CA THR A 88 11.96 -2.45 7.25
C THR A 88 13.17 -1.73 6.64
N LEU A 89 13.03 -1.19 5.42
CA LEU A 89 14.08 -0.39 4.77
C LEU A 89 14.46 0.85 5.60
N PHE A 90 13.51 1.40 6.35
CA PHE A 90 13.72 2.56 7.24
C PHE A 90 14.03 2.16 8.70
N ASN A 91 14.35 0.89 8.96
CA ASN A 91 14.64 0.37 10.30
C ASN A 91 13.48 0.56 11.30
N TRP A 92 12.24 0.44 10.82
CA TRP A 92 11.08 0.50 11.69
C TRP A 92 10.92 -0.78 12.48
N ASP A 93 10.45 -0.65 13.71
CA ASP A 93 10.08 -1.78 14.56
C ASP A 93 8.58 -2.02 14.37
N VAL A 94 8.24 -3.10 13.65
CA VAL A 94 6.89 -3.39 13.16
C VAL A 94 6.50 -4.81 13.49
N ASP A 95 5.34 -4.95 14.13
CA ASP A 95 4.69 -6.23 14.37
C ASP A 95 3.45 -6.37 13.46
N PRO A 96 3.38 -7.40 12.59
CA PRO A 96 2.14 -7.79 11.95
C PRO A 96 1.12 -8.23 13.01
N ILE A 97 -0.11 -7.71 12.93
CA ILE A 97 -1.17 -8.12 13.85
C ILE A 97 -1.81 -9.39 13.31
N SER A 98 -1.77 -10.44 14.11
CA SER A 98 -2.14 -11.79 13.69
C SER A 98 -3.51 -12.26 14.18
N GLU A 99 -4.25 -11.40 14.87
CA GLU A 99 -5.58 -11.69 15.43
C GLU A 99 -6.62 -11.87 14.29
N ARG A 100 -7.56 -12.82 14.46
CA ARG A 100 -8.71 -12.94 13.54
C ARG A 100 -9.72 -11.86 13.91
N GLY A 101 -10.07 -10.98 12.97
CA GLY A 101 -11.09 -9.97 13.21
C GLY A 101 -10.83 -8.68 12.42
N LYS A 102 -11.56 -7.63 12.78
CA LYS A 102 -11.42 -6.29 12.23
C LYS A 102 -10.29 -5.56 12.95
N HIS A 103 -9.06 -6.00 12.70
CA HIS A 103 -7.84 -5.40 13.24
C HIS A 103 -7.04 -4.76 12.12
N PRO A 104 -6.25 -3.71 12.43
CA PRO A 104 -5.29 -3.16 11.50
C PRO A 104 -4.22 -4.21 11.17
N ASP A 105 -3.58 -4.09 10.00
CA ASP A 105 -2.55 -5.03 9.56
C ASP A 105 -1.28 -5.01 10.44
N PHE A 106 -0.88 -3.83 10.95
CA PHE A 106 0.37 -3.66 11.67
C PHE A 106 0.24 -2.81 12.93
N TYR A 107 1.09 -3.13 13.91
CA TYR A 107 1.44 -2.24 15.01
C TYR A 107 2.90 -1.79 14.86
N ILE A 108 3.11 -0.49 14.77
CA ILE A 108 4.42 0.12 14.64
C ILE A 108 4.85 0.60 16.03
N LYS A 109 6.06 0.23 16.46
CA LYS A 109 6.68 0.66 17.72
C LYS A 109 7.69 1.79 17.52
N LYS A 110 8.41 1.78 16.39
CA LYS A 110 9.36 2.83 15.95
C LYS A 110 9.06 3.19 14.49
N PRO A 111 9.10 4.48 14.11
CA PRO A 111 9.63 5.63 14.86
C PRO A 111 8.66 6.20 15.91
N SER A 112 7.41 5.77 15.92
CA SER A 112 6.42 6.12 16.94
C SER A 112 5.41 4.99 17.10
N LYS A 113 4.66 4.97 18.20
CA LYS A 113 3.68 3.91 18.49
C LYS A 113 2.34 4.20 17.81
N PHE A 114 1.95 3.43 16.79
CA PHE A 114 0.67 3.59 16.10
C PHE A 114 0.21 2.30 15.40
N TYR A 115 -1.06 2.26 15.01
CA TYR A 115 -1.65 1.19 14.21
C TYR A 115 -1.74 1.58 12.74
N CYS A 116 -1.56 0.62 11.84
CA CYS A 116 -1.56 0.86 10.41
C CYS A 116 -2.42 -0.17 9.70
N GLU A 117 -3.40 0.32 8.95
CA GLU A 117 -4.19 -0.47 8.00
C GLU A 117 -3.71 -0.18 6.58
N VAL A 118 -3.43 -1.21 5.79
CA VAL A 118 -3.02 -1.10 4.40
C VAL A 118 -4.19 -1.43 3.50
N THR A 119 -4.40 -0.58 2.49
CA THR A 119 -5.44 -0.77 1.49
C THR A 119 -4.95 -0.35 0.12
N THR A 120 -5.73 -0.70 -0.90
CA THR A 120 -5.44 -0.39 -2.30
C THR A 120 -6.48 0.55 -2.85
N LEU A 121 -6.03 1.46 -3.71
CA LEU A 121 -6.91 2.18 -4.60
C LEU A 121 -6.97 1.44 -5.94
N ASN A 122 -7.95 0.54 -6.08
CA ASN A 122 -8.17 -0.15 -7.35
C ASN A 122 -8.67 0.87 -8.39
N ILE A 123 -8.10 0.81 -9.60
CA ILE A 123 -8.61 1.52 -10.78
C ILE A 123 -10.03 1.02 -11.04
N SER A 124 -11.02 1.92 -11.09
CA SER A 124 -12.42 1.53 -11.28
C SER A 124 -12.60 1.02 -12.70
N ALA A 125 -13.66 0.25 -12.96
CA ALA A 125 -14.00 -0.16 -14.33
C ALA A 125 -14.15 1.07 -15.25
N SER A 126 -14.72 2.16 -14.74
CA SER A 126 -14.86 3.43 -15.46
C SER A 126 -13.51 4.11 -15.73
N ASP A 127 -12.56 4.05 -14.79
CA ASP A 127 -11.20 4.57 -14.96
C ASP A 127 -10.41 3.71 -15.96
N LYS A 128 -10.64 2.38 -16.00
CA LYS A 128 -10.04 1.46 -16.98
C LYS A 128 -10.55 1.67 -18.39
N SER A 129 -11.83 2.06 -18.55
CA SER A 129 -12.47 2.32 -19.83
C SER A 129 -12.36 3.77 -20.28
N ALA A 130 -11.94 4.69 -19.39
CA ALA A 130 -11.78 6.09 -19.73
C ALA A 130 -10.61 6.23 -20.72
N PRO A 131 -10.78 6.95 -21.84
CA PRO A 131 -9.73 7.20 -22.80
C PRO A 131 -8.73 8.22 -22.24
N CYS A 132 -8.06 7.91 -21.13
CA CYS A 132 -6.97 8.70 -20.57
C CYS A 132 -5.66 8.54 -21.38
N SER A 133 -5.69 7.85 -22.52
CA SER A 133 -4.58 7.76 -23.48
C SER A 133 -4.41 8.99 -24.37
N ARG A 134 -5.23 10.05 -24.21
CA ARG A 134 -5.03 11.32 -24.93
C ARG A 134 -4.31 12.32 -24.03
N ILE A 135 -3.11 12.72 -24.46
CA ILE A 135 -2.37 13.87 -23.95
C ILE A 135 -3.36 15.04 -23.77
N GLY A 136 -3.54 15.51 -22.53
CA GLY A 136 -4.40 16.66 -22.21
C GLY A 136 -5.81 16.36 -21.66
N GLY A 137 -6.18 15.10 -21.39
CA GLY A 137 -7.42 14.80 -20.68
C GLY A 137 -7.40 15.29 -19.21
N LEU A 138 -8.46 15.97 -18.76
CA LEU A 138 -8.66 16.30 -17.34
C LEU A 138 -8.79 15.00 -16.53
N ILE A 139 -7.79 14.69 -15.71
CA ILE A 139 -7.86 13.57 -14.77
C ILE A 139 -8.89 13.92 -13.69
N ASN A 140 -9.99 13.17 -13.63
CA ASN A 140 -10.99 13.34 -12.56
C ASN A 140 -10.42 12.81 -11.24
N HIS A 141 -9.95 13.73 -10.38
CA HIS A 141 -9.40 13.39 -9.06
C HIS A 141 -10.48 13.12 -8.01
N GLU A 142 -11.76 13.47 -8.25
CA GLU A 142 -12.83 13.32 -7.27
C GLU A 142 -13.22 11.85 -7.03
N GLN A 143 -13.25 11.04 -8.09
CA GLN A 143 -13.58 9.62 -7.99
C GLN A 143 -12.57 8.82 -7.14
N PRO A 144 -11.24 8.91 -7.38
CA PRO A 144 -10.22 8.41 -6.46
C PRO A 144 -10.43 8.82 -5.00
N ILE A 145 -10.74 10.09 -4.75
CA ILE A 145 -10.90 10.62 -3.40
C ILE A 145 -12.15 10.07 -2.73
N ASN A 146 -13.29 10.03 -3.42
CA ASN A 146 -14.54 9.48 -2.88
C ASN A 146 -14.39 8.00 -2.51
N ARG A 147 -13.65 7.22 -3.31
CA ARG A 147 -13.33 5.82 -2.96
C ARG A 147 -12.49 5.73 -1.69
N ILE A 148 -11.51 6.60 -1.51
CA ILE A 148 -10.70 6.63 -0.28
C ILE A 148 -11.54 7.03 0.92
N LEU A 149 -12.41 8.03 0.77
CA LEU A 149 -13.33 8.44 1.84
C LEU A 149 -14.25 7.27 2.23
N ARG A 150 -14.85 6.56 1.27
CA ARG A 150 -15.64 5.34 1.54
C ARG A 150 -14.80 4.26 2.22
N LYS A 151 -13.54 4.09 1.83
CA LYS A 151 -12.63 3.16 2.52
C LYS A 151 -12.44 3.52 3.98
N VAL A 152 -12.22 4.81 4.28
CA VAL A 152 -12.07 5.29 5.66
C VAL A 152 -13.37 5.11 6.46
N LEU A 153 -14.50 5.54 5.88
CA LEU A 153 -15.76 5.70 6.60
C LEU A 153 -16.56 4.40 6.72
N ASP A 154 -16.47 3.54 5.70
CA ASP A 154 -17.34 2.38 5.59
C ASP A 154 -16.53 1.08 5.70
N GLU A 155 -15.51 0.90 4.86
CA GLU A 155 -14.83 -0.40 4.72
C GLU A 155 -13.85 -0.70 5.85
N LYS A 156 -13.05 0.30 6.26
CA LYS A 156 -11.91 0.17 7.17
C LYS A 156 -12.12 0.84 8.52
N PHE A 157 -13.30 1.42 8.75
CA PHE A 157 -13.60 2.16 9.97
C PHE A 157 -13.32 1.34 11.24
N SER A 158 -13.69 0.06 11.26
CA SER A 158 -13.46 -0.81 12.41
C SER A 158 -11.98 -1.02 12.75
N GLN A 159 -11.13 -1.17 11.73
CA GLN A 159 -9.68 -1.33 11.88
C GLN A 159 -9.05 -0.03 12.40
N LEU A 160 -9.54 1.12 11.92
CA LEU A 160 -9.13 2.43 12.41
C LEU A 160 -9.55 2.65 13.87
N ASN A 161 -10.78 2.25 14.21
CA ASN A 161 -11.32 2.38 15.56
C ASN A 161 -10.59 1.50 16.59
N TYR A 162 -9.93 0.43 16.14
CA TYR A 162 -9.10 -0.42 17.01
C TYR A 162 -8.04 0.38 17.77
N GLY A 163 -7.30 1.26 17.09
CA GLY A 163 -6.31 2.11 17.75
C GLY A 163 -6.92 3.18 18.64
N PHE A 164 -8.08 3.72 18.25
CA PHE A 164 -8.83 4.68 19.07
C PHE A 164 -9.22 4.08 20.43
N ILE A 165 -9.78 2.87 20.44
CA ILE A 165 -10.15 2.13 21.67
C ILE A 165 -8.91 1.92 22.55
N ARG A 166 -7.75 1.64 21.93
CA ARG A 166 -6.46 1.46 22.61
C ARG A 166 -5.71 2.75 22.89
N LYS A 167 -6.34 3.91 22.70
CA LYS A 167 -5.77 5.25 22.94
C LYS A 167 -4.45 5.51 22.20
N LYS A 168 -4.37 5.06 20.95
CA LYS A 168 -3.19 5.22 20.08
C LYS A 168 -3.58 5.77 18.72
N PRO A 169 -2.65 6.43 18.00
CA PRO A 169 -2.88 6.84 16.63
C PRO A 169 -3.18 5.63 15.72
N SER A 170 -4.08 5.82 14.76
CA SER A 170 -4.36 4.85 13.69
C SER A 170 -4.19 5.54 12.34
N ILE A 171 -3.50 4.90 11.41
CA ILE A 171 -3.34 5.41 10.05
C ILE A 171 -3.94 4.44 9.04
N MET A 172 -4.31 4.99 7.89
CA MET A 172 -4.61 4.20 6.69
C MET A 172 -3.56 4.49 5.63
N VAL A 173 -2.95 3.45 5.07
CA VAL A 173 -2.02 3.51 3.94
C VAL A 173 -2.75 3.08 2.70
N VAL A 174 -2.84 3.97 1.71
CA VAL A 174 -3.47 3.72 0.41
C VAL A 174 -2.37 3.56 -0.62
N LEU A 175 -2.20 2.34 -1.10
CA LEU A 175 -1.32 2.04 -2.22
C LEU A 175 -2.09 2.29 -3.54
N ASP A 176 -1.60 3.22 -4.34
CA ASP A 176 -2.17 3.58 -5.64
C ASP A 176 -1.29 3.03 -6.77
N TYR A 177 -1.96 2.31 -7.68
CA TYR A 177 -1.37 1.66 -8.85
C TYR A 177 -1.70 2.38 -10.17
N SER A 178 -2.39 3.53 -10.12
CA SER A 178 -2.73 4.30 -11.30
C SER A 178 -1.49 4.99 -11.87
N THR A 179 -0.73 4.29 -12.71
CA THR A 179 0.51 4.75 -13.33
C THR A 179 0.30 5.75 -14.48
N ASP A 180 -0.48 6.81 -14.30
CA ASP A 180 -0.52 7.87 -15.33
C ASP A 180 0.69 8.79 -15.12
N SER A 181 1.73 8.50 -15.88
CA SER A 181 3.04 9.12 -15.91
C SER A 181 3.08 10.54 -16.52
N ILE A 182 1.94 11.15 -16.84
CA ILE A 182 1.92 12.51 -17.41
C ILE A 182 1.81 13.53 -16.27
N GLY A 183 2.96 13.95 -15.74
CA GLY A 183 3.21 15.30 -15.17
C GLY A 183 2.29 15.86 -14.08
N THR A 184 1.33 15.12 -13.54
CA THR A 184 0.30 15.70 -12.69
C THR A 184 0.76 15.82 -11.23
N GLN A 185 0.51 16.99 -10.66
CA GLN A 185 0.62 17.31 -9.23
C GLN A 185 -0.44 16.53 -8.41
N ARG A 186 -0.65 15.24 -8.67
CA ARG A 186 -1.69 14.40 -8.06
C ARG A 186 -1.68 14.49 -6.54
N CYS A 187 -0.51 14.44 -5.90
CA CYS A 187 -0.40 14.62 -4.45
C CYS A 187 -0.89 16.00 -3.96
N HIS A 188 -0.78 17.07 -4.76
CA HIS A 188 -1.29 18.41 -4.42
C HIS A 188 -2.78 18.57 -4.74
N ALA A 189 -3.27 18.04 -5.86
CA ALA A 189 -4.70 18.00 -6.17
C ALA A 189 -5.45 17.15 -5.12
N PHE A 190 -4.85 16.02 -4.76
CA PHE A 190 -5.30 15.15 -3.67
C PHE A 190 -5.27 15.87 -2.33
N ALA A 191 -4.20 16.59 -2.00
CA ALA A 191 -4.14 17.44 -0.81
C ALA A 191 -5.30 18.43 -0.80
N LYS A 192 -5.47 19.21 -1.86
CA LYS A 192 -6.47 20.27 -1.95
C LYS A 192 -7.90 19.74 -1.79
N SER A 193 -8.21 18.60 -2.37
CA SER A 193 -9.55 18.01 -2.31
C SER A 193 -9.81 17.19 -1.04
N LEU A 194 -8.79 16.50 -0.51
CA LEU A 194 -8.91 15.85 0.80
C LEU A 194 -9.02 16.89 1.91
N LEU A 195 -8.23 17.98 1.87
CA LEU A 195 -8.27 19.10 2.83
C LEU A 195 -9.69 19.68 2.95
N LYS A 196 -10.42 19.80 1.84
CA LYS A 196 -11.82 20.27 1.83
C LYS A 196 -12.80 19.33 2.54
N ASN A 197 -12.45 18.04 2.66
CA ASN A 197 -13.30 16.99 3.21
C ASN A 197 -12.75 16.41 4.52
N LEU A 198 -11.75 17.05 5.15
CA LEU A 198 -11.14 16.55 6.39
C LEU A 198 -12.12 16.56 7.57
N ASN A 199 -13.13 17.41 7.53
CA ASN A 199 -14.24 17.40 8.48
C ASN A 199 -15.05 16.09 8.43
N LEU A 200 -15.04 15.37 7.31
CA LEU A 200 -15.70 14.07 7.20
C LEU A 200 -14.88 12.93 7.80
N LEU A 201 -13.57 13.10 7.98
CA LEU A 201 -12.72 12.03 8.49
C LEU A 201 -13.02 11.73 9.98
N PRO A 202 -13.09 10.46 10.38
CA PRO A 202 -13.41 10.09 11.74
C PRO A 202 -12.27 10.47 12.69
N VAL A 203 -12.61 10.81 13.93
CA VAL A 203 -11.63 11.15 14.99
C VAL A 203 -10.69 9.99 15.35
N SER A 204 -11.02 8.77 14.91
CA SER A 204 -10.19 7.57 15.03
C SER A 204 -9.06 7.51 14.01
N LEU A 205 -9.15 8.22 12.88
CA LEU A 205 -8.10 8.29 11.88
C LEU A 205 -7.14 9.43 12.22
N SER A 206 -5.87 9.11 12.44
CA SER A 206 -4.81 10.08 12.76
C SER A 206 -4.16 10.66 11.51
N ALA A 207 -3.93 9.83 10.50
CA ALA A 207 -3.37 10.28 9.23
C ALA A 207 -3.74 9.32 8.09
N LEU A 208 -3.87 9.87 6.90
CA LEU A 208 -3.94 9.12 5.64
C LEU A 208 -2.59 9.19 4.95
N LEU A 209 -2.04 8.03 4.62
CA LEU A 209 -0.87 7.91 3.76
C LEU A 209 -1.31 7.56 2.35
N TYR A 210 -0.94 8.39 1.38
CA TYR A 210 -1.08 8.07 -0.03
C TYR A 210 0.29 7.66 -0.57
N VAL A 211 0.37 6.50 -1.21
CA VAL A 211 1.63 5.92 -1.68
C VAL A 211 1.48 5.51 -3.14
N GLU A 212 2.22 6.15 -4.02
CA GLU A 212 2.28 5.72 -5.43
C GLU A 212 3.25 4.54 -5.54
N LYS A 213 2.71 3.41 -5.98
CA LYS A 213 3.41 2.13 -6.13
C LYS A 213 3.32 1.66 -7.57
N TYR A 214 4.44 1.19 -8.11
CA TYR A 214 4.51 0.64 -9.46
C TYR A 214 5.48 -0.53 -9.54
N VAL A 215 5.40 -1.27 -10.63
CA VAL A 215 6.32 -2.37 -10.95
C VAL A 215 7.11 -1.97 -12.19
N ASP A 216 8.43 -2.02 -12.10
CA ASP A 216 9.36 -1.71 -13.19
C ASP A 216 10.37 -2.84 -13.30
N LYS A 217 10.41 -3.52 -14.46
CA LYS A 217 11.25 -4.71 -14.71
C LYS A 217 11.13 -5.78 -13.62
N GLY A 218 9.89 -6.04 -13.18
CA GLY A 218 9.61 -7.01 -12.11
C GLY A 218 9.85 -6.51 -10.69
N LYS A 219 10.48 -5.34 -10.53
CA LYS A 219 10.79 -4.76 -9.22
C LYS A 219 9.69 -3.83 -8.76
N ILE A 220 9.24 -4.04 -7.54
CA ILE A 220 8.23 -3.20 -6.91
C ILE A 220 8.92 -1.95 -6.34
N LYS A 221 8.42 -0.77 -6.74
CA LYS A 221 8.97 0.52 -6.37
C LYS A 221 7.92 1.43 -5.74
N ILE A 222 8.38 2.30 -4.85
CA ILE A 222 7.58 3.39 -4.27
C ILE A 222 8.17 4.72 -4.72
N ASN A 223 7.31 5.60 -5.23
CA ASN A 223 7.68 6.95 -5.62
C ASN A 223 7.44 7.94 -4.47
N SER A 224 8.50 8.30 -3.77
CA SER A 224 8.41 9.17 -2.59
C SER A 224 7.97 10.61 -2.91
N GLN A 225 8.24 11.12 -4.12
CA GLN A 225 7.86 12.47 -4.52
C GLN A 225 6.35 12.62 -4.80
N LYS A 226 5.72 11.52 -5.21
CA LYS A 226 4.27 11.47 -5.45
C LYS A 226 3.49 10.81 -4.32
N SER A 227 4.18 10.35 -3.29
CA SER A 227 3.59 9.85 -2.04
C SER A 227 3.53 10.97 -0.99
N SER A 228 2.61 10.86 -0.04
CA SER A 228 2.34 11.94 0.92
C SER A 228 1.59 11.47 2.15
N VAL A 229 1.73 12.24 3.23
CA VAL A 229 1.02 12.06 4.50
C VAL A 229 0.07 13.22 4.74
N TYR A 230 -1.19 12.91 5.00
CA TYR A 230 -2.23 13.87 5.32
C TYR A 230 -2.67 13.67 6.76
N HIS A 231 -2.31 14.59 7.63
CA HIS A 231 -2.67 14.52 9.05
C HIS A 231 -4.11 14.98 9.26
N ASN A 232 -4.90 14.19 9.99
CA ASN A 232 -6.26 14.56 10.33
C ASN A 232 -6.24 15.54 11.52
N PRO A 233 -6.67 16.81 11.36
CA PRO A 233 -6.67 17.78 12.44
C PRO A 233 -7.63 17.39 13.58
N ASN A 234 -8.68 16.63 13.26
CA ASN A 234 -9.73 16.21 14.18
C ASN A 234 -9.40 14.92 14.93
N ALA A 235 -8.24 14.31 14.68
CA ALA A 235 -7.84 13.07 15.32
C ALA A 235 -7.70 13.24 16.84
N LYS A 236 -8.33 12.35 17.61
CA LYS A 236 -8.20 12.34 19.08
C LYS A 236 -6.78 11.99 19.52
N PHE A 237 -6.15 11.05 18.83
CA PHE A 237 -4.77 10.65 19.04
C PHE A 237 -3.96 11.02 17.81
N LYS A 238 -3.17 12.09 17.90
CA LYS A 238 -2.42 12.62 16.76
C LYS A 238 -1.18 11.79 16.47
N LEU A 239 -0.88 11.60 15.19
CA LEU A 239 0.36 11.00 14.75
C LEU A 239 1.48 12.06 14.81
N PRO A 240 2.65 11.77 15.39
CA PRO A 240 3.79 12.70 15.35
C PRO A 240 4.28 12.93 13.92
N LEU A 241 4.58 14.19 13.55
CA LEU A 241 5.19 14.53 12.25
C LEU A 241 6.54 13.83 12.03
N SER A 242 7.23 13.47 13.11
CA SER A 242 8.47 12.72 13.05
C SER A 242 8.32 11.30 12.51
N ALA A 243 7.09 10.76 12.43
CA ALA A 243 6.85 9.38 12.02
C ALA A 243 7.15 9.14 10.53
N PHE A 244 6.97 10.15 9.67
CA PHE A 244 7.12 10.02 8.22
C PHE A 244 8.00 11.12 7.62
N LYS A 245 9.15 11.42 8.26
CA LYS A 245 10.08 12.49 7.81
C LYS A 245 10.58 12.32 6.37
N MET A 246 10.57 11.10 5.84
CA MET A 246 11.03 10.77 4.49
C MET A 246 9.97 11.05 3.40
N LEU A 247 8.74 11.41 3.76
CA LEU A 247 7.66 11.73 2.82
C LEU A 247 7.19 13.17 2.98
N PRO A 248 6.68 13.80 1.91
CA PRO A 248 5.87 15.01 1.99
C PRO A 248 4.74 14.88 3.02
N GLN A 249 4.57 15.87 3.90
CA GLN A 249 3.52 15.89 4.92
C GLN A 249 2.68 17.16 4.84
N PHE A 250 1.38 17.01 5.07
CA PHE A 250 0.39 18.08 5.01
C PHE A 250 -0.45 18.08 6.29
N SER A 251 -0.64 19.26 6.90
CA SER A 251 -1.53 19.46 8.06
C SER A 251 -2.36 20.73 7.87
N CYS A 252 -3.61 20.72 8.35
CA CYS A 252 -4.55 21.84 8.16
C CYS A 252 -4.12 23.18 8.78
N SER A 253 -3.22 23.19 9.77
CA SER A 253 -2.78 24.42 10.45
C SER A 253 -1.56 25.07 9.79
N LEU A 254 -0.87 24.38 8.88
CA LEU A 254 0.30 24.91 8.19
C LEU A 254 0.44 24.25 6.82
N LEU A 255 0.27 25.03 5.76
CA LEU A 255 1.07 24.89 4.53
C LEU A 255 2.53 25.25 4.87
N GLU A 256 3.16 24.50 5.78
CA GLU A 256 4.60 24.62 5.99
C GLU A 256 5.23 24.09 4.71
N ARG A 257 5.80 25.00 3.90
CA ARG A 257 6.51 24.65 2.68
C ARG A 257 7.57 23.59 3.02
N LEU A 258 7.36 22.38 2.49
CA LEU A 258 8.34 21.29 2.44
C LEU A 258 9.64 21.75 1.76
N PRO A 259 10.76 20.99 1.92
CA PRO A 259 12.09 21.39 1.46
C PRO A 259 12.07 21.79 -0.02
N LYS A 260 12.80 22.86 -0.36
CA LYS A 260 12.83 23.47 -1.70
C LYS A 260 13.22 22.54 -2.86
N ASN A 261 13.62 21.29 -2.59
CA ASN A 261 13.88 20.25 -3.56
C ASN A 261 13.85 18.86 -2.89
N PRO A 262 12.70 18.14 -2.82
CA PRO A 262 12.77 16.71 -2.58
C PRO A 262 13.49 16.10 -3.78
N LYS A 263 14.74 15.66 -3.61
CA LYS A 263 15.43 14.87 -4.64
C LYS A 263 14.51 13.70 -5.03
N ARG A 264 14.46 13.34 -6.32
CA ARG A 264 13.75 12.13 -6.75
C ARG A 264 14.46 10.95 -6.11
N ILE A 265 13.81 10.36 -5.12
CA ILE A 265 14.30 9.18 -4.41
C ILE A 265 13.28 8.08 -4.69
N GLU A 266 13.65 7.21 -5.62
CA GLU A 266 12.96 5.95 -5.83
C GLU A 266 13.54 4.92 -4.87
N TYR A 267 12.68 4.31 -4.07
CA TYR A 267 13.08 3.19 -3.24
C TYR A 267 12.79 1.91 -4.01
N GLU A 268 13.86 1.23 -4.42
CA GLU A 268 13.79 -0.16 -4.83
C GLU A 268 13.70 -1.01 -3.56
N LEU A 269 12.56 -1.66 -3.38
CA LEU A 269 12.33 -2.53 -2.24
C LEU A 269 13.09 -3.85 -2.49
N LYS A 270 14.30 -3.96 -1.94
CA LYS A 270 15.18 -5.13 -2.09
C LYS A 270 14.75 -6.32 -1.25
#